data_AF-A0A6J7DZG4-F1
#
_entry.id   AF-A0A6J7DZG4-F1
#
_cell.length_a   1.000
_cell.length_b   1.000
_cell.length_c   1.000
_cell.angle_alpha   90.00
_cell.angle_beta   90.00
_cell.angle_gamma   90.00
#
_symmetry.space_group_name_H-M   'P 1'
#
loop_
_entity.id
_entity.type
_entity.pdbx_description
1 polymer ?
#
loop_
_entity_poly.entity_id
_entity_poly.type
_entity_poly.pdbx_seq_one_letter_code
_entity_poly.pdbx_strand_id
1 'polypeptide(L)'
;MPEINFYTAGSSLDTKSALDVEALTTIYRLEMSGEHFYNSLADRVGNEEAADLLRKNGVEERGHARRIARALSIKTGTEWSPTPEQEILLDAPMPDSIDAPLFLAVVKGEIDGDAGYQTWADLEPNEEIARLLRLNGREETVHAGRAQQVYEILSR
;
A
#
# COMPACT_ATOMS: atom_id res chain seq x y z
N MET A 1 -0.31 -24.10 6.65
CA MET A 1 -0.79 -23.19 5.58
C MET A 1 0.34 -22.20 5.36
N PRO A 2 0.75 -21.86 4.12
CA PRO A 2 1.68 -20.74 3.98
C PRO A 2 1.02 -19.51 4.61
N GLU A 3 1.72 -18.88 5.52
CA GLU A 3 1.25 -17.70 6.26
C GLU A 3 1.04 -16.56 5.25
N ILE A 4 -0.13 -15.92 5.28
CA ILE A 4 -0.40 -14.77 4.41
C ILE A 4 0.56 -13.64 4.79
N ASN A 5 1.30 -13.13 3.81
CA ASN A 5 2.28 -12.06 3.98
C ASN A 5 1.95 -10.90 3.03
N PHE A 6 2.72 -9.82 3.10
CA PHE A 6 2.48 -8.60 2.34
C PHE A 6 2.35 -8.88 0.83
N TYR A 7 3.29 -9.62 0.24
CA TYR A 7 3.28 -9.90 -1.19
C TYR A 7 2.14 -10.82 -1.62
N THR A 8 1.89 -11.91 -0.87
CA THR A 8 0.83 -12.87 -1.20
C THR A 8 -0.57 -12.29 -0.99
N ALA A 9 -0.74 -11.38 -0.02
CA ALA A 9 -1.96 -10.59 0.14
C ALA A 9 -2.18 -9.67 -1.07
N GLY A 10 -1.14 -8.93 -1.50
CA GLY A 10 -1.19 -8.12 -2.72
C GLY A 10 -1.59 -8.92 -3.94
N SER A 11 -0.87 -10.02 -4.23
CA SER A 11 -1.18 -10.89 -5.38
C SER A 11 -2.57 -11.54 -5.33
N SER A 12 -3.17 -11.69 -4.15
CA SER A 12 -4.54 -12.21 -4.03
C SER A 12 -5.59 -11.25 -4.62
N LEU A 13 -5.24 -9.97 -4.75
CA LEU A 13 -6.11 -8.91 -5.27
C LEU A 13 -6.03 -8.77 -6.80
N ASP A 14 -4.95 -9.22 -7.45
CA ASP A 14 -4.73 -9.07 -8.90
C ASP A 14 -5.87 -9.63 -9.77
N THR A 15 -6.60 -10.62 -9.24
CA THR A 15 -7.70 -11.28 -9.95
C THR A 15 -9.07 -10.68 -9.66
N LYS A 16 -9.15 -9.69 -8.75
CA LYS A 16 -10.40 -9.09 -8.30
C LYS A 16 -10.78 -7.94 -9.22
N SER A 17 -11.90 -8.09 -9.93
CA SER A 17 -12.51 -7.01 -10.71
C SER A 17 -13.41 -6.10 -9.85
N ALA A 18 -13.86 -6.56 -8.69
CA ALA A 18 -14.65 -5.79 -7.76
C ALA A 18 -14.22 -6.09 -6.32
N LEU A 19 -14.31 -5.08 -5.46
CA LEU A 19 -13.91 -5.17 -4.06
C LEU A 19 -15.13 -5.46 -3.18
N ASP A 20 -15.19 -6.68 -2.68
CA ASP A 20 -16.07 -7.06 -1.57
C ASP A 20 -15.44 -6.69 -0.22
N VAL A 21 -16.15 -7.00 0.87
CA VAL A 21 -15.68 -6.68 2.23
C VAL A 21 -14.37 -7.39 2.57
N GLU A 22 -14.17 -8.62 2.09
CA GLU A 22 -12.94 -9.38 2.33
C GLU A 22 -11.76 -8.74 1.59
N ALA A 23 -11.93 -8.41 0.31
CA ALA A 23 -10.91 -7.75 -0.50
C ALA A 23 -10.54 -6.37 0.06
N LEU A 24 -11.53 -5.54 0.46
CA LEU A 24 -11.25 -4.26 1.11
C LEU A 24 -10.53 -4.45 2.46
N THR A 25 -10.86 -5.50 3.21
CA THR A 25 -10.15 -5.80 4.46
C THR A 25 -8.70 -6.20 4.18
N THR A 26 -8.43 -6.98 3.13
CA THR A 26 -7.07 -7.30 2.70
C THR A 26 -6.30 -6.05 2.31
N ILE A 27 -6.90 -5.14 1.55
CA ILE A 27 -6.29 -3.84 1.22
C ILE A 27 -6.01 -3.05 2.49
N TYR A 28 -6.96 -2.92 3.42
CA TYR A 28 -6.72 -2.23 4.70
C TYR A 28 -5.47 -2.75 5.42
N ARG A 29 -5.30 -4.08 5.45
CA ARG A 29 -4.12 -4.72 6.08
C ARG A 29 -2.83 -4.44 5.31
N LEU A 30 -2.88 -4.39 3.99
CA LEU A 30 -1.75 -4.00 3.15
C LEU A 30 -1.34 -2.56 3.46
N GLU A 31 -2.28 -1.61 3.44
CA GLU A 31 -1.99 -0.19 3.73
C GLU A 31 -1.41 0.01 5.13
N MET A 32 -1.96 -0.66 6.14
CA MET A 32 -1.40 -0.62 7.50
C MET A 32 0.02 -1.20 7.57
N SER A 33 0.31 -2.22 6.76
CA SER A 33 1.63 -2.85 6.69
C SER A 33 2.62 -2.04 5.83
N GLY A 34 2.12 -1.22 4.89
CA GLY A 34 2.92 -0.34 4.04
C GLY A 34 3.74 0.66 4.85
N GLU A 35 3.16 1.24 5.92
CA GLU A 35 3.91 2.10 6.84
C GLU A 35 5.12 1.37 7.43
N HIS A 36 4.92 0.13 7.89
CA HIS A 36 6.00 -0.67 8.47
C HIS A 36 7.05 -1.04 7.42
N PHE A 37 6.63 -1.41 6.21
CA PHE A 37 7.51 -1.71 5.08
C PHE A 37 8.41 -0.51 4.76
N TYR A 38 7.82 0.68 4.58
CA TYR A 38 8.57 1.90 4.27
C TYR A 38 9.55 2.32 5.37
N ASN A 39 9.14 2.22 6.64
CA ASN A 39 10.04 2.49 7.76
C ASN A 39 11.20 1.47 7.81
N SER A 40 10.94 0.20 7.51
CA SER A 40 11.98 -0.83 7.49
C SER A 40 13.00 -0.60 6.36
N LEU A 41 12.56 -0.11 5.20
CA LEU A 41 13.47 0.33 4.14
C LEU A 41 14.29 1.55 4.61
N ALA A 42 13.63 2.55 5.21
CA ALA A 42 14.27 3.77 5.68
C ALA A 42 15.37 3.53 6.74
N ASP A 43 15.16 2.54 7.60
CA ASP A 43 16.13 2.20 8.65
C ASP A 43 17.36 1.46 8.11
N ARG A 44 17.28 0.92 6.89
CA ARG A 44 18.31 0.04 6.29
C ARG A 44 18.96 0.60 5.03
N VAL A 45 18.41 1.68 4.45
CA VAL A 45 18.89 2.26 3.18
C VAL A 45 20.26 2.95 3.28
N GLY A 46 20.72 3.25 4.50
CA GLY A 46 22.08 3.78 4.72
C GLY A 46 22.32 5.21 4.21
N ASN A 47 21.27 5.94 3.86
CA ASN A 47 21.32 7.33 3.39
C ASN A 47 20.16 8.14 4.00
N GLU A 48 20.47 9.25 4.67
CA GLU A 48 19.48 10.04 5.43
C GLU A 48 18.42 10.71 4.52
N GLU A 49 18.83 11.27 3.38
CA GLU A 49 17.92 11.90 2.42
C GLU A 49 16.93 10.88 1.82
N ALA A 50 17.45 9.70 1.47
CA ALA A 50 16.62 8.59 1.01
C ALA A 50 15.65 8.11 2.11
N ALA A 51 16.13 7.98 3.35
CA ALA A 51 15.31 7.56 4.47
C ALA A 51 14.15 8.53 4.74
N ASP A 52 14.37 9.84 4.63
CA ASP A 52 13.33 10.86 4.82
C ASP A 52 12.24 10.78 3.74
N LEU A 53 12.60 10.46 2.50
CA LEU A 53 11.63 10.23 1.43
C LEU A 53 10.75 9.00 1.72
N LEU A 54 11.35 7.91 2.19
CA LEU A 54 10.64 6.67 2.51
C LEU A 54 9.70 6.84 3.70
N ARG A 55 10.12 7.56 4.75
CA ARG A 55 9.26 7.85 5.90
C ARG A 55 8.03 8.69 5.52
N LYS A 56 8.16 9.57 4.52
CA LYS A 56 6.99 10.33 4.00
C LYS A 56 5.96 9.41 3.37
N ASN A 57 6.38 8.43 2.56
CA ASN A 57 5.47 7.41 2.03
C ASN A 57 4.81 6.66 3.19
N GLY A 58 5.60 6.15 4.13
CA GLY A 58 5.07 5.38 5.27
C GLY A 58 3.99 6.12 6.09
N VAL A 59 4.13 7.43 6.30
CA VAL A 59 3.10 8.24 6.99
C VAL A 59 1.81 8.36 6.17
N GLU A 60 1.93 8.47 4.85
CA GLU A 60 0.80 8.62 3.92
C GLU A 60 -0.02 7.31 3.78
N GLU A 61 0.60 6.13 3.95
CA GLU A 61 -0.09 4.82 3.94
C GLU A 61 -1.19 4.70 4.99
N ARG A 62 -1.01 5.32 6.17
CA ARG A 62 -2.10 5.38 7.17
C ARG A 62 -3.32 6.13 6.64
N GLY A 63 -3.11 7.10 5.76
CA GLY A 63 -4.16 7.79 5.03
C GLY A 63 -4.96 6.83 4.16
N HIS A 64 -4.25 5.95 3.43
CA HIS A 64 -4.87 4.94 2.59
C HIS A 64 -5.73 3.99 3.42
N ALA A 65 -5.18 3.43 4.49
CA ALA A 65 -5.90 2.54 5.40
C ALA A 65 -7.18 3.17 5.95
N ARG A 66 -7.13 4.45 6.36
CA ARG A 66 -8.33 5.18 6.83
C ARG A 66 -9.39 5.32 5.74
N ARG A 67 -9.01 5.60 4.50
CA ARG A 67 -9.96 5.67 3.38
C ARG A 67 -10.59 4.32 3.07
N ILE A 68 -9.83 3.23 3.23
CA ILE A 68 -10.36 1.87 3.08
C ILE A 68 -11.31 1.49 4.21
N ALA A 69 -11.00 1.81 5.48
CA ALA A 69 -11.92 1.63 6.60
C ALA A 69 -13.24 2.41 6.39
N ARG A 70 -13.15 3.61 5.79
CA ARG A 70 -14.33 4.38 5.39
C ARG A 70 -15.13 3.69 4.28
N ALA A 71 -14.45 3.17 3.24
CA ALA A 71 -15.10 2.40 2.18
C ALA A 71 -15.80 1.14 2.72
N LEU A 72 -15.16 0.41 3.63
CA LEU A 72 -15.74 -0.73 4.35
C LEU A 72 -17.01 -0.32 5.09
N SER A 73 -16.96 0.80 5.82
CA SER A 73 -18.13 1.30 6.57
C SER A 73 -19.31 1.63 5.64
N ILE A 74 -19.04 2.21 4.48
CA ILE A 74 -20.07 2.48 3.47
C ILE A 74 -20.64 1.18 2.92
N LYS A 75 -19.78 0.20 2.61
CA LYS A 75 -20.15 -1.07 2.00
C LYS A 75 -20.94 -1.99 2.94
N THR A 76 -20.67 -1.96 4.24
CA THR A 76 -21.41 -2.72 5.25
C THR A 76 -22.64 -1.96 5.78
N GLY A 77 -22.71 -0.65 5.60
CA GLY A 77 -23.77 0.21 6.13
C GLY A 77 -23.64 0.52 7.64
N THR A 78 -22.53 0.16 8.26
CA THR A 78 -22.22 0.43 9.68
C THR A 78 -20.78 0.89 9.82
N GLU A 79 -20.45 1.61 10.88
CA GLU A 79 -19.05 1.91 11.18
C GLU A 79 -18.24 0.61 11.27
N TRP A 80 -17.12 0.56 10.55
CA TRP A 80 -16.23 -0.58 10.50
C TRP A 80 -14.93 -0.26 11.27
N SER A 81 -14.46 -1.23 12.04
CA SER A 81 -13.17 -1.22 12.73
C SER A 81 -12.51 -2.59 12.56
N PRO A 82 -11.17 -2.67 12.46
CA PRO A 82 -10.50 -3.95 12.36
C PRO A 82 -10.72 -4.79 13.64
N THR A 83 -10.76 -6.10 13.49
CA THR A 83 -10.59 -7.02 14.63
C THR A 83 -9.12 -7.06 15.05
N PRO A 84 -8.79 -7.55 16.27
CA PRO A 84 -7.40 -7.69 16.70
C PRO A 84 -6.54 -8.50 15.72
N GLU A 85 -7.10 -9.53 15.07
CA GLU A 85 -6.40 -10.32 14.05
C GLU A 85 -6.14 -9.53 12.77
N GLN A 86 -7.03 -8.61 12.41
CA GLN A 86 -6.87 -7.73 11.24
C GLN A 86 -5.88 -6.59 11.52
N GLU A 87 -5.63 -6.25 12.79
CA GLU A 87 -4.58 -5.30 13.19
C GLU A 87 -3.18 -5.91 13.13
N ILE A 88 -3.06 -7.24 13.05
CA ILE A 88 -1.77 -7.90 12.86
C ILE A 88 -1.23 -7.55 11.48
N LEU A 89 -0.11 -6.81 11.47
CA LEU A 89 0.61 -6.41 10.27
C LEU A 89 1.07 -7.65 9.50
N LEU A 90 0.98 -7.55 8.18
CA LEU A 90 1.49 -8.54 7.27
C LEU A 90 3.02 -8.44 7.26
N ASP A 91 3.69 -9.59 7.42
CA ASP A 91 5.13 -9.64 7.26
C ASP A 91 5.53 -9.27 5.83
N ALA A 92 6.58 -8.48 5.68
CA ALA A 92 7.12 -8.06 4.39
C ALA A 92 8.58 -8.52 4.29
N PRO A 93 8.83 -9.78 3.88
CA PRO A 93 10.19 -10.29 3.71
C PRO A 93 11.01 -9.37 2.80
N MET A 94 12.16 -8.92 3.29
CA MET A 94 13.07 -8.05 2.55
C MET A 94 14.39 -8.78 2.28
N PRO A 95 15.12 -8.43 1.20
CA PRO A 95 16.48 -8.89 1.00
C PRO A 95 17.39 -8.43 2.14
N ASP A 96 18.56 -9.06 2.30
CA ASP A 96 19.54 -8.72 3.34
C ASP A 96 20.13 -7.31 3.18
N SER A 97 20.29 -6.85 1.94
CA SER A 97 20.76 -5.52 1.58
C SER A 97 19.67 -4.71 0.88
N ILE A 98 19.59 -3.42 1.23
CA ILE A 98 18.72 -2.44 0.57
C ILE A 98 19.60 -1.59 -0.34
N ASP A 99 19.65 -1.93 -1.63
CA ASP A 99 20.45 -1.25 -2.64
C ASP A 99 19.59 -0.54 -3.68
N ALA A 100 20.21 0.25 -4.57
CA ALA A 100 19.48 1.06 -5.54
C ALA A 100 18.51 0.22 -6.40
N PRO A 101 18.90 -0.91 -7.02
CA PRO A 101 18.00 -1.69 -7.89
C PRO A 101 16.68 -2.13 -7.24
N LEU A 102 16.65 -2.37 -5.92
CA LEU A 102 15.42 -2.69 -5.19
C LEU A 102 14.32 -1.63 -5.41
N PHE A 103 14.68 -0.36 -5.46
CA PHE A 103 13.71 0.74 -5.57
C PHE A 103 13.02 0.78 -6.92
N LEU A 104 13.58 0.17 -7.98
CA LEU A 104 12.85 -0.02 -9.24
C LEU A 104 11.65 -0.96 -9.07
N ALA A 105 11.79 -1.98 -8.21
CA ALA A 105 10.68 -2.88 -7.87
C ALA A 105 9.64 -2.18 -6.99
N VAL A 106 10.07 -1.31 -6.06
CA VAL A 106 9.16 -0.46 -5.26
C VAL A 106 8.37 0.47 -6.18
N VAL A 107 9.04 1.20 -7.07
CA VAL A 107 8.39 2.06 -8.09
C VAL A 107 7.35 1.27 -8.88
N LYS A 108 7.68 0.06 -9.34
CA LYS A 108 6.73 -0.78 -10.05
C LYS A 108 5.51 -1.14 -9.18
N GLY A 109 5.73 -1.53 -7.92
CA GLY A 109 4.66 -1.85 -6.98
C GLY A 109 3.69 -0.70 -6.77
N GLU A 110 4.20 0.52 -6.61
CA GLU A 110 3.40 1.74 -6.45
C GLU A 110 2.57 2.06 -7.71
N ILE A 111 3.16 1.93 -8.89
CA ILE A 111 2.44 2.15 -10.16
C ILE A 111 1.36 1.09 -10.39
N ASP A 112 1.65 -0.17 -10.07
CA ASP A 112 0.66 -1.25 -10.12
C ASP A 112 -0.46 -1.01 -9.10
N GLY A 113 -0.13 -0.47 -7.91
CA GLY A 113 -1.08 -0.06 -6.88
C GLY A 113 -2.06 1.01 -7.36
N ASP A 114 -1.56 2.10 -7.98
CA ASP A 114 -2.42 3.10 -8.62
C ASP A 114 -3.34 2.47 -9.66
N ALA A 115 -2.78 1.68 -10.59
CA ALA A 115 -3.55 1.04 -11.64
C ALA A 115 -4.66 0.13 -11.07
N GLY A 116 -4.37 -0.62 -10.00
CA GLY A 116 -5.35 -1.42 -9.26
C GLY A 116 -6.47 -0.55 -8.70
N TYR A 117 -6.12 0.52 -7.98
CA TYR A 117 -7.07 1.47 -7.42
C TYR A 117 -7.98 2.12 -8.47
N GLN A 118 -7.42 2.57 -9.61
CA GLN A 118 -8.23 3.15 -10.68
C GLN A 118 -9.19 2.10 -11.28
N THR A 119 -8.70 0.88 -11.53
CA THR A 119 -9.50 -0.21 -12.09
C THR A 119 -10.69 -0.55 -11.18
N TRP A 120 -10.45 -0.70 -9.87
CA TRP A 120 -11.51 -0.96 -8.91
C TRP A 120 -12.48 0.22 -8.78
N ALA A 121 -12.00 1.46 -8.85
CA ALA A 121 -12.84 2.64 -8.80
C ALA A 121 -13.76 2.79 -10.03
N ASP A 122 -13.31 2.36 -11.21
CA ASP A 122 -14.13 2.41 -12.43
C ASP A 122 -15.26 1.38 -12.44
N LEU A 123 -15.10 0.29 -11.67
CA LEU A 123 -16.08 -0.79 -11.53
C LEU A 123 -16.95 -0.68 -10.28
N GLU A 124 -16.65 0.27 -9.38
CA GLU A 124 -17.37 0.46 -8.12
C GLU A 124 -18.67 1.26 -8.34
N PRO A 125 -19.86 0.69 -8.05
CA PRO A 125 -21.13 1.39 -8.22
C PRO A 125 -21.37 2.50 -7.19
N ASN A 126 -20.74 2.46 -6.02
CA ASN A 126 -20.86 3.52 -5.04
C ASN A 126 -19.85 4.64 -5.32
N GLU A 127 -20.34 5.80 -5.77
CA GLU A 127 -19.51 6.94 -6.16
C GLU A 127 -18.55 7.42 -5.08
N GLU A 128 -18.94 7.35 -3.80
CA GLU A 128 -18.08 7.77 -2.69
C GLU A 128 -16.95 6.77 -2.44
N ILE A 129 -17.23 5.45 -2.53
CA ILE A 129 -16.18 4.43 -2.47
C ILE A 129 -15.21 4.61 -3.64
N ALA A 130 -15.73 4.77 -4.86
CA ALA A 130 -14.91 5.02 -6.04
C ALA A 130 -14.02 6.26 -5.87
N ARG A 131 -14.54 7.35 -5.31
CA ARG A 131 -13.77 8.57 -5.02
C ARG A 131 -12.63 8.32 -4.04
N LEU A 132 -12.86 7.53 -2.98
CA LEU A 132 -11.85 7.16 -1.99
C LEU A 132 -10.73 6.31 -2.60
N LEU A 133 -11.09 5.32 -3.43
CA LEU A 133 -10.11 4.48 -4.13
C LEU A 133 -9.23 5.31 -5.08
N ARG A 134 -9.82 6.23 -5.86
CA ARG A 134 -9.04 7.13 -6.73
C ARG A 134 -8.11 8.07 -5.97
N LEU A 135 -8.43 8.41 -4.72
CA LEU A 135 -7.53 9.21 -3.88
C LEU A 135 -6.29 8.42 -3.49
N ASN A 136 -6.45 7.16 -3.07
CA ASN A 136 -5.31 6.29 -2.76
C ASN A 136 -4.43 6.11 -3.99
N GLY A 137 -5.00 5.72 -5.15
CA GLY A 137 -4.18 5.51 -6.35
C GLY A 137 -3.35 6.73 -6.78
N ARG A 138 -3.90 7.95 -6.66
CA ARG A 138 -3.12 9.17 -6.93
C ARG A 138 -1.98 9.40 -5.94
N GLU A 139 -2.15 9.00 -4.68
CA GLU A 139 -1.10 9.07 -3.66
C GLU A 139 -0.01 8.01 -3.94
N GLU A 140 -0.36 6.81 -4.44
CA GLU A 140 0.65 5.81 -4.89
C GLU A 140 1.53 6.33 -6.03
N THR A 141 0.98 7.12 -6.96
CA THR A 141 1.82 7.78 -7.98
C THR A 141 2.86 8.72 -7.35
N VAL A 142 2.51 9.39 -6.25
CA VAL A 142 3.45 10.26 -5.51
C VAL A 142 4.49 9.40 -4.79
N HIS A 143 4.08 8.27 -4.22
CA HIS A 143 4.98 7.29 -3.60
C HIS A 143 6.00 6.75 -4.59
N ALA A 144 5.57 6.36 -5.79
CA ALA A 144 6.42 5.94 -6.89
C ALA A 144 7.46 7.02 -7.23
N GLY A 145 7.04 8.28 -7.31
CA GLY A 145 7.94 9.40 -7.59
C GLY A 145 9.02 9.58 -6.53
N ARG A 146 8.72 9.35 -5.25
CA ARG A 146 9.72 9.40 -4.17
C ARG A 146 10.61 8.16 -4.16
N ALA A 147 10.08 6.97 -4.43
CA ALA A 147 10.90 5.76 -4.57
C ALA A 147 11.89 5.87 -5.74
N GLN A 148 11.48 6.51 -6.84
CA GLN A 148 12.36 6.83 -7.97
C GLN A 148 13.48 7.81 -7.56
N GLN A 149 13.18 8.83 -6.75
CA GLN A 149 14.21 9.72 -6.20
C GLN A 149 15.21 8.96 -5.30
N VAL A 150 14.74 7.99 -4.51
CA VAL A 150 15.65 7.15 -3.71
C VAL A 150 16.59 6.35 -4.60
N TYR A 151 16.08 5.70 -5.65
CA TYR A 151 16.91 5.03 -6.64
C TYR A 151 18.02 5.94 -7.19
N GLU A 152 17.66 7.17 -7.55
CA GLU A 152 18.58 8.16 -8.10
C GLU A 152 19.62 8.66 -7.10
N ILE A 153 19.29 8.75 -5.81
CA ILE A 153 20.22 9.12 -4.74
C ILE A 153 21.26 8.02 -4.55
N LEU A 154 20.83 6.76 -4.52
CA LEU A 154 21.69 5.61 -4.24
C LEU A 154 22.54 5.17 -5.43
N SER A 155 22.20 5.61 -6.65
CA SER A 155 22.94 5.28 -7.88
C SER A 155 24.08 6.27 -8.20
N ARG A 156 24.37 7.21 -7.31
CA ARG A 156 25.40 8.25 -7.48
C ARG A 156 26.76 7.85 -6.94
#